data_AF-A0A9D9WML5-F1
#
_entry.id   AF-A0A9D9WML5-F1
#
_cell.length_a   1.000
_cell.length_b   1.000
_cell.length_c   1.000
_cell.angle_alpha   90.00
_cell.angle_beta   90.00
_cell.angle_gamma   90.00
#
_symmetry.space_group_name_H-M   'P 1'
#
loop_
_entity.id
_entity.type
_entity.pdbx_description
1 polymer ?
#
loop_
_entity_poly.entity_id
_entity_poly.type
_entity_poly.pdbx_seq_one_letter_code
_entity_poly.pdbx_strand_id
1 'polypeptide(L)' 'MKTKLSLSKLIGILSTAGLAAASISPNTFNIPLPVRPWLFMFTIAWALLLASGVFS' A
#
# COMPACT_ATOMS: atom_id res chain seq x y z
N MET A 1 12.23 14.57 -22.16
CA MET A 1 11.00 13.77 -21.90
C MET A 1 10.41 14.24 -20.57
N LYS A 2 9.36 15.08 -20.59
CA LYS A 2 8.77 15.61 -19.34
C LYS A 2 7.87 14.52 -18.75
N THR A 3 8.36 13.78 -17.77
CA THR A 3 7.55 12.86 -16.97
C THR A 3 6.57 13.69 -16.15
N LYS A 4 5.39 14.00 -16.72
CA LYS A 4 4.24 14.43 -15.92
C LYS A 4 3.74 13.19 -15.16
N LEU A 5 4.47 12.81 -14.11
CA LEU A 5 3.97 11.88 -13.13
C LEU A 5 2.76 12.57 -12.49
N SER A 6 1.55 12.10 -12.82
CA SER A 6 0.35 12.70 -12.24
C SER A 6 0.39 12.50 -10.73
N LEU A 7 -0.06 13.51 -10.00
CA LEU A 7 -0.11 13.49 -8.54
C LEU A 7 -0.82 12.23 -8.01
N SER A 8 -1.84 11.76 -8.73
CA SER A 8 -2.57 10.52 -8.45
C SER A 8 -1.69 9.25 -8.51
N LYS A 9 -0.77 9.15 -9.48
CA LYS A 9 0.16 8.01 -9.56
C LYS A 9 1.17 8.03 -8.43
N LEU A 10 1.63 9.22 -8.04
CA LEU A 10 2.57 9.40 -6.94
C LEU A 10 1.93 8.99 -5.60
N ILE A 11 0.68 9.39 -5.36
CA ILE A 11 -0.11 8.96 -4.20
C ILE A 11 -0.28 7.45 -4.20
N GLY A 12 -0.67 6.84 -5.34
CA GLY A 12 -0.81 5.38 -5.43
C GLY A 12 0.47 4.61 -5.10
N ILE A 13 1.63 5.10 -5.58
CA ILE A 13 2.94 4.51 -5.28
C ILE A 13 3.28 4.66 -3.79
N LEU A 14 3.10 5.85 -3.22
CA LEU A 14 3.36 6.12 -1.79
C LEU A 14 2.47 5.26 -0.89
N SER A 15 1.17 5.16 -1.20
CA SER A 15 0.23 4.32 -0.46
C SER A 15 0.65 2.85 -0.51
N THR A 16 1.04 2.35 -1.69
CA THR A 16 1.47 0.95 -1.86
C THR A 16 2.78 0.66 -1.12
N ALA A 17 3.76 1.56 -1.20
CA ALA A 17 5.03 1.43 -0.50
C ALA A 17 4.86 1.48 1.03
N GLY A 18 4.01 2.39 1.51
CA GLY A 18 3.70 2.51 2.94
C GLY A 18 2.99 1.27 3.48
N LEU A 19 2.00 0.75 2.75
CA LEU A 19 1.25 -0.45 3.13
C LEU A 19 2.17 -1.69 3.16
N ALA A 20 3.03 -1.85 2.15
CA ALA A 20 3.99 -2.93 2.09
C ALA A 20 5.01 -2.86 3.24
N ALA A 21 5.55 -1.67 3.52
CA ALA A 21 6.48 -1.48 4.64
C ALA A 21 5.83 -1.79 5.99
N ALA A 22 4.59 -1.34 6.20
CA ALA A 22 3.83 -1.60 7.41
C ALA A 22 3.49 -3.10 7.58
N SER A 23 3.31 -3.83 6.48
CA SER A 23 3.02 -5.26 6.49
C SER A 23 4.25 -6.14 6.74
N ILE A 24 5.43 -5.73 6.25
CA ILE A 24 6.67 -6.51 6.40
C ILE A 24 7.27 -6.32 7.80
N SER A 25 7.23 -5.09 8.33
CA SER A 25 7.79 -4.78 9.65
C SER A 25 6.82 -4.03 10.56
N PRO A 26 5.70 -4.66 10.97
CA PRO A 26 4.72 -4.03 11.85
C PRO A 26 5.29 -3.64 13.22
N ASN A 27 6.37 -4.30 13.66
CA ASN A 27 7.07 -3.96 14.90
C ASN A 27 7.78 -2.60 14.80
N THR A 28 8.39 -2.27 13.64
CA THR A 28 9.07 -0.98 13.43
C THR A 28 8.09 0.19 13.53
N PHE A 29 6.85 -0.02 13.09
CA PHE A 29 5.79 0.99 13.16
C PHE A 29 4.97 0.91 14.45
N ASN A 30 5.39 0.11 15.45
CA ASN A 30 4.66 -0.09 16.71
C ASN A 30 3.18 -0.47 16.50
N ILE A 31 2.87 -1.25 15.47
CA ILE A 31 1.50 -1.63 15.13
C ILE A 31 0.97 -2.60 16.18
N PRO A 32 -0.16 -2.29 16.85
CA PRO A 32 -0.74 -3.15 17.86
C PRO A 32 -1.03 -4.54 17.31
N LEU A 33 -0.74 -5.57 18.10
CA LEU A 33 -1.02 -6.98 17.75
C LEU A 33 -2.43 -7.24 17.20
N PRO A 34 -3.53 -6.72 17.78
CA PRO A 34 -4.87 -6.97 17.25
C PRO A 34 -5.13 -6.34 15.88
N VAL A 35 -4.32 -5.35 15.45
CA VAL A 35 -4.48 -4.65 14.16
C VAL A 35 -3.70 -5.34 13.04
N ARG A 36 -2.69 -6.17 13.36
CA ARG A 36 -1.83 -6.82 12.37
C ARG A 36 -2.58 -7.72 11.38
N PRO A 37 -3.55 -8.56 11.80
CA PRO A 37 -4.31 -9.37 10.86
C PRO A 37 -5.08 -8.52 9.84
N TRP A 38 -5.68 -7.42 10.32
CA TRP A 38 -6.39 -6.47 9.45
C TRP A 38 -5.46 -5.80 8.45
N LEU A 39 -4.25 -5.43 8.87
CA LEU A 39 -3.26 -4.83 8.00
C LEU A 39 -2.81 -5.79 6.89
N PHE A 40 -2.63 -7.07 7.24
CA PHE A 40 -2.32 -8.11 6.26
C PHE A 40 -3.47 -8.29 5.24
N MET A 41 -4.71 -8.37 5.72
CA MET A 41 -5.90 -8.44 4.84
C MET A 41 -6.03 -7.22 3.92
N PHE A 42 -5.79 -6.01 4.45
CA PHE A 42 -5.79 -4.78 3.67
C PHE A 42 -4.71 -4.80 2.58
N THR A 43 -3.53 -5.31 2.91
CA THR A 43 -2.41 -5.42 1.95
C THR A 43 -2.77 -6.33 0.78
N ILE A 44 -3.41 -7.47 1.06
CA ILE A 44 -3.90 -8.39 0.02
C ILE A 44 -4.98 -7.75 -0.83
N ALA A 45 -5.99 -7.12 -0.20
CA ALA A 45 -7.08 -6.46 -0.93
C ALA A 45 -6.57 -5.32 -1.82
N TRP A 46 -5.60 -4.53 -1.32
CA TRP A 46 -4.97 -3.45 -2.07
C TRP A 46 -4.16 -3.98 -3.26
N ALA A 47 -3.40 -5.06 -3.07
CA ALA A 47 -2.66 -5.70 -4.15
C ALA A 47 -3.59 -6.25 -5.25
N LEU A 48 -4.72 -6.85 -4.87
CA LEU A 48 -5.73 -7.32 -5.82
C LEU A 48 -6.35 -6.16 -6.60
N LEU A 49 -6.67 -5.05 -5.93
CA LEU A 49 -7.18 -3.84 -6.57
C LEU A 49 -6.20 -3.26 -7.59
N LEU A 50 -4.90 -3.20 -7.26
CA LEU A 50 -3.87 -2.78 -8.21
C LEU A 50 -3.74 -3.75 -9.39
N ALA A 51 -3.72 -5.05 -9.11
CA ALA A 51 -3.62 -6.09 -10.14
C ALA A 51 -4.83 -6.12 -11.08
N SER A 52 -6.01 -5.77 -10.56
CA SER A 52 -7.25 -5.70 -11.34
C SER A 52 -7.32 -4.52 -12.32
N GLY A 53 -6.37 -3.57 -12.25
CA GLY A 53 -6.34 -2.42 -13.16
C GLY A 53 -7.48 -1.42 -12.91
N VAL A 54 -8.19 -1.50 -11.78
CA VAL A 54 -9.27 -0.54 -11.40
C VAL A 54 -8.77 0.92 -11.40
N PHE A 55 -7.48 1.12 -11.21
CA PHE A 55 -6.84 2.44 -11.21
C PHE A 55 -6.08 2.77 -12.51
N SER A 56 -6.20 1.94 -13.56
CA SER A 56 -5.55 2.13 -14.86
C SER A 56 -6.36 2.96 -15.84
#